data_AF-B1WA67-F1
#
_entry.id   AF-B1WA67-F1
#
_cell.length_a   1.000
_cell.length_b   1.000
_cell.length_c   1.000
_cell.angle_alpha   90.00
_cell.angle_beta   90.00
_cell.angle_gamma   90.00
#
_symmetry.space_group_name_H-M   'P 1'
#
loop_
_entity.id
_entity.type
_entity.pdbx_description
1 polymer ?
#
loop_
_entity_poly.entity_id
_entity_poly.type
_entity_poly.pdbx_seq_one_letter_code
_entity_poly.pdbx_strand_id
1 'polypeptide(L)'
;EELAFGTDKVTTGAADDFRKATALAQNMVKRFGFSSKIGPRVIPDTQDEHLSQTTRDLIDKEVDQLLNDSLTRVRTLLSGHNKQHKLLAEALLHFETLTKDEVTAVIAGKMKPTKIPSSSPSKSTTLLPQISPPTPPEIQV
;
A
#
# COMPACT_ATOMS: atom_id res chain seq x y z
N GLU A 1 7.17 0.35 -3.97
CA GLU A 1 8.14 1.30 -3.37
C GLU A 1 9.46 0.64 -3.03
N GLU A 2 9.49 -0.38 -2.16
CA GLU A 2 10.70 -1.12 -1.77
C GLU A 2 11.59 -1.51 -2.97
N LEU A 3 11.02 -2.19 -3.99
CA LEU A 3 11.77 -2.61 -5.18
C LEU A 3 12.26 -1.46 -6.07
N ALA A 4 11.62 -0.29 -6.00
CA ALA A 4 11.94 0.86 -6.84
C ALA A 4 12.89 1.86 -6.17
N PHE A 5 12.78 2.00 -4.84
CA PHE A 5 13.43 3.06 -4.08
C PHE A 5 14.29 2.56 -2.91
N GLY A 6 14.25 1.26 -2.60
CA GLY A 6 14.94 0.65 -1.46
C GLY A 6 14.07 0.59 -0.20
N THR A 7 14.53 -0.19 0.79
CA THR A 7 13.85 -0.39 2.09
C THR A 7 13.74 0.89 2.90
N ASP A 8 14.74 1.78 2.78
CA ASP A 8 14.84 2.99 3.58
C ASP A 8 13.86 4.09 3.13
N LYS A 9 13.18 3.88 1.99
CA LYS A 9 12.26 4.84 1.37
C LYS A 9 10.84 4.31 1.26
N VAL A 10 10.50 3.28 2.02
CA VAL A 10 9.13 2.78 2.14
C VAL A 10 8.31 3.80 2.93
N THR A 11 7.14 4.17 2.40
CA THR A 11 6.25 5.15 3.03
C THR A 11 5.18 4.48 3.91
N THR A 12 4.43 5.28 4.67
CA THR A 12 3.29 4.80 5.47
C THR A 12 2.00 4.63 4.66
N GLY A 13 2.01 4.93 3.35
CA GLY A 13 0.80 4.92 2.51
C GLY A 13 0.11 3.57 2.39
N ALA A 14 0.86 2.47 2.59
CA ALA A 14 0.34 1.10 2.53
C ALA A 14 -0.21 0.58 3.88
N ALA A 15 -0.31 1.40 4.92
CA ALA A 15 -0.74 0.96 6.26
C ALA A 15 -2.12 0.29 6.24
N ASP A 16 -3.06 0.82 5.44
CA ASP A 16 -4.40 0.25 5.33
C ASP A 16 -4.42 -1.11 4.61
N ASP A 17 -3.55 -1.29 3.62
CA ASP A 17 -3.39 -2.55 2.90
C ASP A 17 -2.82 -3.63 3.81
N PHE A 18 -1.83 -3.30 4.65
CA PHE A 18 -1.32 -4.23 5.66
C PHE A 18 -2.40 -4.64 6.65
N ARG A 19 -3.16 -3.69 7.17
CA ARG A 19 -4.28 -3.97 8.09
C ARG A 19 -5.30 -4.93 7.46
N LYS A 20 -5.69 -4.69 6.21
CA LYS A 20 -6.61 -5.56 5.47
C LYS A 20 -6.02 -6.94 5.19
N ALA A 21 -4.76 -7.02 4.77
CA ALA A 21 -4.08 -8.27 4.49
C ALA A 21 -3.95 -9.14 5.75
N THR A 22 -3.55 -8.55 6.87
CA THR A 22 -3.46 -9.24 8.17
C THR A 22 -4.83 -9.76 8.62
N ALA A 23 -5.87 -8.93 8.56
CA ALA A 23 -7.22 -9.35 8.91
C ALA A 23 -7.73 -10.50 8.02
N LEU A 24 -7.42 -10.47 6.72
CA LEU A 24 -7.77 -11.54 5.81
C LEU A 24 -7.02 -12.83 6.16
N ALA A 25 -5.71 -12.77 6.40
CA ALA A 25 -4.91 -13.93 6.77
C ALA A 25 -5.38 -14.55 8.09
N GLN A 26 -5.71 -13.74 9.10
CA GLN A 26 -6.30 -14.21 10.35
C GLN A 26 -7.62 -14.96 10.11
N ASN A 27 -8.50 -14.42 9.26
CA ASN A 27 -9.75 -15.10 8.91
C ASN A 27 -9.51 -16.42 8.15
N MET A 28 -8.54 -16.44 7.24
CA MET A 28 -8.16 -17.66 6.52
C MET A 28 -7.75 -18.78 7.48
N VAL A 29 -6.93 -18.46 8.48
CA VAL A 29 -6.44 -19.43 9.47
C VAL A 29 -7.52 -19.79 10.48
N LYS A 30 -8.22 -18.81 11.08
CA LYS A 30 -9.16 -19.03 12.19
C LYS A 30 -10.53 -19.54 11.74
N ARG A 31 -10.99 -19.16 10.54
CA ARG A 31 -12.39 -19.34 10.13
C ARG A 31 -12.58 -20.17 8.86
N PHE A 32 -11.63 -20.11 7.93
CA PHE A 32 -11.81 -20.74 6.62
C PHE A 32 -11.04 -22.06 6.45
N GLY A 33 -10.27 -22.48 7.47
CA GLY A 33 -9.55 -23.76 7.45
C GLY A 33 -8.36 -23.78 6.50
N PHE A 34 -7.73 -22.63 6.21
CA PHE A 34 -6.58 -22.54 5.30
C PHE A 34 -5.25 -22.96 5.95
N SER A 35 -5.27 -23.41 7.20
CA SER A 35 -4.12 -24.02 7.85
C SER A 35 -4.38 -25.51 8.09
N SER A 36 -3.56 -26.38 7.49
CA SER A 36 -3.62 -27.82 7.75
C SER A 36 -3.23 -28.18 9.19
N LYS A 37 -2.43 -27.34 9.85
CA LYS A 37 -2.01 -27.53 11.26
C LYS A 37 -3.11 -27.18 12.25
N ILE A 38 -3.93 -26.17 11.94
CA ILE A 38 -5.13 -25.83 12.72
C ILE A 38 -6.29 -26.78 12.36
N GLY A 39 -6.35 -27.21 11.09
CA GLY A 39 -7.43 -28.05 10.57
C GLY A 39 -8.71 -27.25 10.29
N PRO A 40 -9.82 -27.93 9.97
CA PRO A 40 -11.06 -27.29 9.52
C PRO A 40 -11.90 -26.67 10.65
N ARG A 41 -11.33 -26.49 11.86
CA ARG A 41 -12.07 -25.93 12.99
C ARG A 41 -12.22 -24.42 12.86
N VAL A 42 -13.36 -23.90 13.31
CA VAL A 42 -13.59 -22.46 13.42
C VAL A 42 -13.25 -22.01 14.84
N ILE A 43 -12.43 -20.98 14.96
CA ILE A 43 -12.07 -20.33 16.23
C ILE A 43 -12.82 -18.99 16.30
N PRO A 44 -13.89 -18.87 17.11
CA PRO A 44 -14.61 -17.62 17.28
C PRO A 44 -13.75 -16.57 17.99
N ASP A 45 -13.95 -15.29 17.66
CA ASP A 45 -13.17 -14.20 18.27
C ASP A 45 -13.42 -14.06 19.78
N THR A 46 -14.58 -14.50 20.27
CA THR A 46 -14.91 -14.55 21.69
C THR A 46 -14.12 -15.59 22.48
N GLN A 47 -13.44 -16.51 21.80
CA GLN A 47 -12.65 -17.57 22.43
C GLN A 47 -11.14 -17.31 22.39
N ASP A 48 -10.68 -16.19 21.84
CA ASP A 48 -9.24 -15.90 21.71
C ASP A 48 -8.52 -15.89 23.07
N GLU A 49 -9.18 -15.43 24.13
CA GLU A 49 -8.64 -15.45 25.50
C GLU A 49 -8.58 -16.86 26.12
N HIS A 50 -9.40 -17.79 25.63
CA HIS A 50 -9.46 -19.17 26.10
C HIS A 50 -8.53 -20.12 25.32
N LEU A 51 -7.86 -19.62 24.28
CA LEU A 51 -6.89 -20.41 23.54
C LEU A 51 -5.64 -20.68 24.38
N SER A 52 -5.13 -21.91 24.29
CA SER A 52 -3.81 -22.21 24.84
C SER A 52 -2.73 -21.37 24.14
N GLN A 53 -1.66 -21.03 24.86
CA GLN A 53 -0.53 -20.29 24.27
C GLN A 53 -0.01 -20.96 23.00
N THR A 54 0.13 -22.30 23.03
CA THR A 54 0.55 -23.10 21.88
C THR A 54 -0.36 -22.91 20.66
N THR A 55 -1.67 -22.77 20.86
CA THR A 55 -2.61 -22.53 19.76
C THR A 55 -2.47 -21.12 19.21
N ARG A 56 -2.29 -20.11 20.07
CA ARG A 56 -2.06 -18.72 19.64
C ARG A 56 -0.78 -18.60 18.83
N ASP A 57 0.32 -19.16 19.33
CA ASP A 57 1.62 -19.18 18.63
C ASP A 57 1.52 -19.88 17.28
N LEU A 58 0.70 -20.93 17.18
CA LEU A 58 0.47 -21.64 15.93
C LEU A 58 -0.34 -20.79 14.94
N ILE A 59 -1.36 -20.07 15.40
CA ILE A 59 -2.14 -19.16 14.56
C ILE A 59 -1.24 -18.05 14.02
N ASP A 60 -0.46 -17.40 14.89
CA ASP A 60 0.43 -16.30 14.50
C ASP A 60 1.45 -16.76 13.45
N LYS A 61 2.06 -17.94 13.66
CA LYS A 61 2.98 -18.53 12.67
C LYS A 61 2.34 -18.80 11.32
N GLU A 62 1.10 -19.27 11.28
CA GLU A 62 0.39 -19.55 10.02
C GLU A 62 -0.02 -18.25 9.31
N VAL A 63 -0.41 -17.22 10.06
CA VAL A 63 -0.69 -15.88 9.53
C VAL A 63 0.58 -15.27 8.93
N ASP A 64 1.69 -15.30 9.66
CA ASP A 64 2.99 -14.81 9.20
C ASP A 64 3.44 -15.55 7.94
N GLN A 65 3.29 -16.88 7.90
CA GLN A 65 3.64 -17.67 6.73
C GLN A 65 2.83 -17.25 5.50
N LEU A 66 1.50 -17.09 5.63
CA LEU A 66 0.64 -16.66 4.52
C LEU A 66 1.04 -15.27 3.98
N LEU A 67 1.31 -14.32 4.88
CA LEU A 67 1.70 -12.96 4.51
C LEU A 67 3.07 -12.95 3.83
N ASN A 68 4.05 -13.68 4.38
CA ASN A 68 5.39 -13.78 3.82
C ASN A 68 5.42 -14.48 2.46
N ASP A 69 4.63 -15.53 2.27
CA ASP A 69 4.49 -16.22 0.98
C ASP A 69 3.86 -15.31 -0.07
N SER A 70 2.84 -14.54 0.31
CA SER A 70 2.21 -13.55 -0.56
C SER A 70 3.20 -12.46 -0.97
N LEU A 71 3.94 -11.92 0.00
CA LEU A 71 4.94 -10.88 -0.23
C LEU A 71 6.07 -11.38 -1.14
N THR A 72 6.56 -12.61 -0.91
CA THR A 72 7.58 -13.25 -1.74
C THR A 72 7.09 -13.42 -3.17
N ARG A 73 5.88 -13.97 -3.36
CA ARG A 73 5.26 -14.14 -4.68
C ARG A 73 5.14 -12.81 -5.43
N VAL A 74 4.71 -11.74 -4.76
CA VAL A 74 4.59 -10.41 -5.36
C VAL A 74 5.96 -9.82 -5.70
N ARG A 75 6.97 -9.97 -4.82
CA ARG A 75 8.34 -9.55 -5.11
C ARG A 75 8.87 -10.24 -6.36
N THR A 76 8.70 -11.55 -6.49
CA THR A 76 9.10 -12.31 -7.67
C THR A 76 8.37 -11.83 -8.92
N LEU A 77 7.04 -11.65 -8.84
CA LEU A 77 6.23 -11.19 -9.97
C LEU A 77 6.67 -9.81 -10.48
N LEU A 78 6.81 -8.84 -9.59
CA LEU A 78 7.19 -7.47 -9.95
C LEU A 78 8.65 -7.37 -10.41
N SER A 79 9.54 -8.16 -9.83
CA SER A 79 10.94 -8.23 -10.28
C SER A 79 11.05 -8.79 -11.70
N GLY A 80 10.27 -9.84 -12.01
CA GLY A 80 10.20 -10.42 -13.36
C GLY A 80 9.63 -9.46 -14.42
N HIS A 81 8.80 -8.49 -14.01
CA HIS A 81 8.14 -7.53 -14.89
C HIS A 81 8.59 -6.08 -14.63
N ASN A 82 9.84 -5.88 -14.21
CA ASN A 82 10.34 -4.57 -13.81
C ASN A 82 10.20 -3.50 -14.92
N LYS A 83 10.39 -3.89 -16.19
CA LYS A 83 10.23 -2.99 -17.34
C LYS A 83 8.79 -2.48 -17.47
N GLN A 84 7.81 -3.39 -17.42
CA GLN A 84 6.39 -3.05 -17.51
C GLN A 84 5.93 -2.24 -16.30
N HIS A 85 6.40 -2.60 -15.10
CA HIS A 85 6.13 -1.85 -13.87
C HIS A 85 6.62 -0.40 -13.97
N LYS A 86 7.85 -0.18 -14.42
CA LYS A 86 8.41 1.16 -14.63
C LYS A 86 7.64 1.94 -15.70
N LEU A 87 7.32 1.29 -16.83
CA LEU A 87 6.60 1.92 -17.92
C LEU A 87 5.19 2.37 -17.49
N LEU A 88 4.51 1.58 -16.68
CA LEU A 88 3.20 1.94 -16.14
C LEU A 88 3.28 3.12 -15.16
N ALA A 89 4.31 3.16 -14.31
CA ALA A 89 4.54 4.29 -13.41
C ALA A 89 4.84 5.59 -14.19
N GLU A 90 5.66 5.52 -15.24
CA GLU A 90 5.92 6.67 -16.13
C GLU A 90 4.67 7.12 -16.87
N ALA A 91 3.81 6.19 -17.28
CA ALA A 91 2.55 6.51 -17.95
C ALA A 91 1.59 7.24 -17.00
N LEU A 92 1.44 6.76 -15.76
CA LEU A 92 0.62 7.42 -14.75
C LEU A 92 1.18 8.80 -14.35
N LEU A 93 2.51 9.00 -14.37
CA LEU A 93 3.09 10.32 -14.16
C LEU A 93 2.73 11.31 -15.28
N HIS A 94 2.54 10.81 -16.51
CA HIS A 94 2.22 11.66 -17.67
C HIS A 94 0.72 11.92 -17.84
N PHE A 95 -0.11 10.89 -17.63
CA PHE A 95 -1.54 10.94 -17.91
C PHE A 95 -2.42 11.08 -16.65
N GLU A 96 -1.82 11.00 -15.45
CA GLU A 96 -2.45 10.98 -14.12
C GLU A 96 -3.37 9.78 -13.85
N THR A 97 -4.19 9.40 -14.82
CA THR A 97 -5.12 8.27 -14.76
C THR A 97 -5.04 7.44 -16.03
N LEU A 98 -5.36 6.15 -15.92
CA LEU A 98 -5.42 5.22 -17.05
C LEU A 98 -6.65 4.33 -16.91
N THR A 99 -7.34 4.10 -18.02
CA THR A 99 -8.36 3.06 -18.15
C THR A 99 -7.72 1.68 -18.26
N LYS A 100 -8.53 0.62 -18.08
CA LYS A 100 -8.06 -0.78 -18.21
C LYS A 100 -7.40 -1.06 -19.56
N ASP A 101 -7.98 -0.55 -20.64
CA ASP A 101 -7.49 -0.79 -22.00
C ASP A 101 -6.15 -0.07 -22.23
N GLU A 102 -6.01 1.14 -21.68
CA GLU A 102 -4.75 1.89 -21.71
C GLU A 102 -3.65 1.21 -20.87
N VAL A 103 -3.97 0.73 -19.66
CA VAL A 103 -3.03 -0.07 -18.85
C VAL A 103 -2.53 -1.28 -19.66
N THR A 104 -3.45 -1.98 -20.34
CA THR A 104 -3.12 -3.13 -21.18
C THR A 104 -2.24 -2.72 -22.36
N ALA A 105 -2.53 -1.60 -23.02
CA ALA A 105 -1.73 -1.07 -24.11
C ALA A 105 -0.33 -0.65 -23.67
N VAL A 106 -0.20 -0.04 -22.48
CA VAL A 106 1.07 0.36 -21.87
C VAL A 106 1.90 -0.88 -21.55
N ILE A 107 1.33 -1.88 -20.86
CA ILE A 107 2.02 -3.13 -20.53
C ILE A 107 2.49 -3.87 -21.80
N ALA A 108 1.68 -3.84 -22.87
CA ALA A 108 2.03 -4.41 -24.18
C ALA A 108 3.02 -3.55 -25.00
N GLY A 109 3.42 -2.38 -24.51
CA GLY A 109 4.34 -1.46 -25.18
C GLY A 109 3.75 -0.73 -26.40
N LYS A 110 2.43 -0.79 -26.60
CA LYS A 110 1.69 -0.14 -27.69
C LYS A 110 1.39 1.35 -27.41
N MET A 111 1.37 1.72 -26.13
CA MET A 111 1.22 3.10 -25.66
C MET A 111 2.45 3.44 -24.80
N LYS A 112 3.11 4.56 -25.10
CA LYS A 112 4.30 5.01 -24.36
C LYS A 112 4.14 6.47 -23.96
N PRO A 113 4.39 6.84 -22.70
CA PRO A 113 4.51 8.24 -22.34
C PRO A 113 5.66 8.87 -23.11
N THR A 114 5.42 9.98 -23.79
CA THR A 114 6.49 10.82 -24.33
C THR A 114 7.27 11.44 -23.17
N LYS A 115 8.60 11.52 -23.28
CA LYS A 115 9.44 12.12 -22.21
C LYS A 115 8.88 13.49 -21.83
N ILE A 116 8.44 13.63 -20.57
CA ILE A 116 8.09 14.92 -20.00
C ILE A 116 9.38 15.75 -20.03
N PRO A 117 9.42 16.92 -20.70
CA PRO A 117 10.58 17.80 -20.58
C PRO A 117 10.73 18.16 -19.10
N SER A 118 11.92 17.90 -18.56
CA SER A 118 12.33 18.28 -17.20
C SER A 118 12.09 19.79 -17.03
N SER A 119 10.92 20.18 -16.50
CA SER A 119 10.69 21.55 -16.11
C SER A 119 11.49 21.82 -14.85
N SER A 120 12.63 22.48 -15.01
CA SER A 120 13.32 23.18 -13.92
C SER A 120 12.30 24.05 -13.17
N PRO A 121 12.39 24.20 -11.84
CA PRO A 121 11.40 24.97 -11.09
C PRO A 121 11.51 26.44 -11.48
N SER A 122 10.53 26.93 -12.25
CA SER A 122 10.33 28.35 -12.45
C SER A 122 9.90 28.96 -11.12
N LYS A 123 10.71 29.87 -10.58
CA LYS A 123 10.38 30.64 -9.38
C LYS A 123 9.18 31.55 -9.67
N SER A 124 7.97 31.08 -9.39
CA SER A 124 6.81 31.97 -9.31
C SER A 124 6.72 32.56 -7.90
N THR A 125 7.29 33.75 -7.73
CA THR A 125 7.01 34.63 -6.59
C THR A 125 5.52 34.99 -6.60
N THR A 126 4.73 34.32 -5.77
CA THR A 126 3.37 34.78 -5.44
C THR A 126 3.49 35.59 -4.15
N LEU A 127 3.38 36.91 -4.27
CA LEU A 127 3.21 37.83 -3.14
C LEU A 127 1.83 37.55 -2.52
N LEU A 128 1.81 36.94 -1.33
CA LEU A 128 0.61 36.85 -0.51
C LEU A 128 0.25 38.27 -0.01
N PRO A 129 -1.04 38.70 -0.08
CA PRO A 129 -1.47 39.92 0.57
C PRO A 129 -1.34 39.76 2.09
N GLN A 130 -0.60 40.67 2.74
CA GLN A 130 -0.52 40.74 4.20
C GLN A 130 -1.88 41.21 4.74
N ILE A 131 -2.64 40.30 5.37
CA ILE A 131 -3.83 40.64 6.12
C ILE A 131 -3.38 40.97 7.55
N SER A 132 -3.51 42.24 7.95
CA SER A 132 -3.26 42.67 9.31
C SER A 132 -4.27 42.05 10.29
N PRO A 133 -3.85 41.66 11.51
CA PRO A 133 -4.78 41.11 12.50
C PRO A 133 -5.76 42.19 13.02
N PRO A 134 -6.99 41.82 13.40
CA PRO A 134 -7.97 42.76 13.93
C PRO A 134 -7.59 43.19 15.35
N THR A 135 -7.89 44.45 15.66
CA THR A 135 -7.69 45.06 16.98
C THR A 135 -8.59 44.40 18.04
N PRO A 136 -8.10 44.10 19.26
CA PRO A 136 -8.93 43.57 20.33
C PRO A 136 -9.96 44.61 20.80
N PRO A 137 -11.13 44.20 21.30
CA PRO A 137 -12.12 45.12 21.85
C PRO A 137 -11.65 45.68 23.19
N GLU A 138 -11.91 46.96 23.40
CA GLU A 138 -11.66 47.69 24.63
C GLU A 138 -12.68 47.24 25.70
N ILE A 139 -12.18 46.68 26.80
CA ILE A 139 -13.01 46.31 27.95
C ILE A 139 -13.29 47.60 28.73
N GLN A 140 -14.54 48.05 28.74
CA GLN A 140 -15.03 48.98 29.75
C GLN A 140 -15.50 48.18 30.96
N VAL A 141 -14.70 48.20 32.04
CA VAL A 141 -15.01 48.40 33.48
C VAL A 141 -13.77 48.02 34.29
#